data_AF-A0A3N7BZJ0-F1
#
_entry.id   AF-A0A3N7BZJ0-F1
#
_cell.length_a   1.000
_cell.length_b   1.000
_cell.length_c   1.000
_cell.angle_alpha   90.00
_cell.angle_beta   90.00
_cell.angle_gamma   90.00
#
_symmetry.space_group_name_H-M   'P 1'
#
loop_
_entity.id
_entity.type
_entity.pdbx_description
1 polymer ?
#
loop_
_entity_poly.entity_id
_entity_poly.type
_entity_poly.pdbx_seq_one_letter_code
_entity_poly.pdbx_strand_id
1 'polypeptide(L)' 'MKPICSCCSPALEHTITDARGRTWRFEQHRMFGPLILRADGEPAARQPGSRSTFWAAWEQWREQQEASKCKP' A
#
# COMPACT_ATOMS: atom_id res chain seq x y z
N MET A 1 18.06 21.40 -0.19
CA MET A 1 17.96 20.89 -1.57
C MET A 1 16.51 20.48 -1.80
N LYS A 2 15.81 21.11 -2.77
CA LYS A 2 14.41 20.77 -3.10
C LYS A 2 14.39 19.45 -3.87
N PRO A 3 13.60 18.44 -3.49
CA PRO A 3 13.43 17.26 -4.33
C PRO A 3 12.70 17.70 -5.61
N ILE A 4 13.28 17.38 -6.77
CA ILE A 4 12.83 17.79 -8.11
C ILE A 4 11.59 16.98 -8.55
N CYS A 5 11.07 16.08 -7.72
CA CYS A 5 9.87 15.33 -8.01
C CYS A 5 9.11 15.00 -6.71
N SER A 6 7.79 15.21 -6.71
CA SER A 6 6.88 14.76 -5.65
C SER A 6 6.86 13.23 -5.49
N CYS A 7 7.53 12.49 -6.38
CA CYS A 7 7.60 11.02 -6.41
C CYS A 7 8.78 10.41 -5.62
N CYS A 8 9.69 11.22 -5.07
CA CYS A 8 10.94 10.74 -4.43
C CYS A 8 10.86 10.51 -2.91
N SER A 9 9.66 10.55 -2.33
CA SER A 9 9.42 9.99 -0.99
C SER A 9 8.01 9.42 -0.99
N PRO A 10 7.82 8.18 -1.46
CA PRO A 10 6.55 7.51 -1.19
C PRO A 10 6.40 7.49 0.33
N ALA A 11 5.27 8.01 0.83
CA ALA A 11 4.89 7.78 2.21
C ALA A 11 5.02 6.27 2.48
N LEU A 12 5.69 5.89 3.58
CA LEU A 12 5.84 4.48 3.93
C LEU A 12 4.48 3.79 4.03
N GLU A 13 3.46 4.55 4.45
CA GLU A 13 2.09 4.10 4.61
C GLU A 13 1.18 4.43 3.41
N HIS A 14 0.33 3.48 3.08
CA HIS A 14 -0.71 3.57 2.07
C HIS A 14 -2.06 3.18 2.66
N THR A 15 -3.13 3.75 2.09
CA THR A 15 -4.50 3.43 2.44
C THR A 15 -5.26 3.03 1.19
N ILE A 16 -5.96 1.89 1.24
CA ILE A 16 -6.82 1.40 0.15
C ILE A 16 -8.20 1.01 0.69
N THR A 17 -9.22 1.10 -0.16
CA THR A 17 -10.56 0.63 0.16
C THR A 17 -10.88 -0.59 -0.70
N ASP A 18 -11.32 -1.68 -0.06
CA ASP A 18 -11.72 -2.89 -0.78
C ASP A 18 -13.14 -2.81 -1.36
N ALA A 19 -13.49 -3.79 -2.20
CA ALA A 19 -14.83 -3.87 -2.81
C ALA A 19 -15.99 -4.05 -1.80
N ARG A 20 -15.69 -4.34 -0.53
CA ARG A 20 -16.67 -4.42 0.56
C ARG A 20 -16.74 -3.12 1.36
N GLY A 21 -16.04 -2.07 0.93
CA GLY A 21 -15.99 -0.78 1.61
C GLY A 21 -15.08 -0.76 2.84
N ARG A 22 -14.22 -1.77 3.05
CA ARG A 22 -13.27 -1.76 4.17
C ARG A 22 -12.00 -1.02 3.81
N THR A 23 -11.58 -0.14 4.70
CA THR A 23 -10.33 0.60 4.58
C THR A 23 -9.17 -0.17 5.22
N TRP A 24 -8.08 -0.31 4.47
CA TRP A 24 -6.86 -1.00 4.89
C TRP A 24 -5.70 -0.01 4.91
N ARG A 25 -4.96 0.05 6.02
CA ARG A 25 -3.68 0.78 6.13
C ARG A 25 -2.54 -0.23 6.08
N PHE A 26 -1.51 0.06 5.28
CA PHE A 26 -0.38 -0.84 5.13
C PHE A 26 0.90 -0.11 4.71
N GLU A 27 2.06 -0.70 5.00
CA GLU A 27 3.32 -0.29 4.41
C GLU A 27 3.71 -1.20 3.25
N GLN A 28 4.31 -0.64 2.19
CA GLN A 28 4.77 -1.43 1.04
C GLN A 28 6.28 -1.65 1.09
N HIS A 29 6.71 -2.87 1.44
CA HIS A 29 8.10 -3.26 1.29
C HIS A 29 8.37 -3.79 -0.12
N ARG A 30 9.49 -3.40 -0.74
CA ARG A 30 9.83 -3.80 -2.13
C ARG A 30 10.02 -5.32 -2.29
N MET A 31 10.59 -5.97 -1.28
CA MET A 31 10.93 -7.41 -1.32
C MET A 31 9.87 -8.30 -0.68
N PHE A 32 9.22 -7.82 0.39
CA PHE A 32 8.35 -8.65 1.22
C PHE A 32 6.86 -8.42 0.97
N GLY A 33 6.52 -7.41 0.18
CA GLY A 33 5.12 -7.06 -0.07
C GLY A 33 4.54 -6.16 1.02
N PRO A 34 3.21 -6.12 1.14
CA PRO A 34 2.51 -5.24 2.06
C PRO A 34 2.53 -5.78 3.50
N LEU A 35 2.66 -4.86 4.46
CA LEU A 35 2.50 -5.11 5.89
C LEU A 35 1.30 -4.30 6.41
N ILE A 36 0.22 -4.97 6.82
CA ILE A 36 -0.96 -4.28 7.36
C ILE A 36 -0.63 -3.66 8.70
N LEU A 37 -1.05 -2.42 8.88
CA LEU A 37 -0.89 -1.65 10.09
C LEU A 37 -2.21 -1.50 10.86
N ARG A 38 -2.07 -1.27 12.16
CA ARG A 38 -3.14 -0.86 13.07
C ARG A 38 -3.31 0.66 13.03
N ALA A 39 -4.29 1.16 13.76
CA ALA A 39 -4.57 2.60 13.84
C ALA A 39 -3.39 3.42 14.41
N ASP A 40 -2.59 2.81 15.29
CA ASP A 40 -1.39 3.38 15.92
C ASP A 40 -0.15 3.33 15.02
N GLY A 41 -0.25 2.79 13.80
CA GLY A 41 0.87 2.67 12.86
C GLY A 41 1.73 1.42 13.08
N GLU A 42 1.46 0.63 14.10
CA GLU A 42 2.19 -0.61 14.36
C GLU A 42 1.66 -1.78 13.51
N PRO A 43 2.48 -2.79 13.19
CA PRO A 43 2.03 -3.97 12.47
C PRO A 43 0.83 -4.64 13.13
N ALA A 44 -0.16 -5.02 12.33
CA ALA A 44 -1.29 -5.80 12.80
C ALA A 44 -0.84 -7.20 13.24
N ALA A 45 -1.29 -7.62 14.42
CA ALA A 45 -0.97 -8.94 14.98
C ALA A 45 -1.39 -10.10 14.06
N ARG A 46 -2.42 -9.89 13.24
CA ARG A 46 -2.87 -10.85 12.23
C ARG A 46 -2.88 -10.20 10.84
N GLN A 47 -2.01 -10.70 9.97
CA GLN A 47 -1.99 -10.33 8.56
C GLN A 47 -3.13 -11.04 7.79
N PRO A 48 -3.63 -10.44 6.70
CA PRO A 48 -4.70 -11.02 5.90
C PRO A 48 -4.25 -12.33 5.25
N GLY A 49 -5.03 -13.40 5.41
CA GLY A 49 -4.82 -14.65 4.69
C GLY A 49 -5.10 -14.49 3.18
N SER A 50 -4.69 -15.47 2.37
CA SER A 50 -4.77 -15.42 0.89
C SER A 50 -6.17 -15.16 0.31
N ARG A 51 -7.23 -15.50 1.05
CA ARG A 51 -8.63 -15.27 0.65
C ARG A 51 -9.18 -13.90 1.05
N SER A 52 -8.36 -13.04 1.67
CA SER A 52 -8.80 -11.70 2.06
C SER A 52 -9.06 -10.83 0.83
N THR A 53 -10.12 -10.01 0.87
CA THR A 53 -10.40 -8.99 -0.15
C THR A 53 -9.33 -7.90 -0.22
N PHE A 54 -8.49 -7.80 0.82
CA PHE A 54 -7.31 -6.95 0.80
C PHE A 54 -6.44 -7.20 -0.44
N TRP A 55 -6.17 -8.48 -0.79
CA TRP A 55 -5.23 -8.79 -1.87
C TRP A 55 -5.71 -8.30 -3.24
N ALA A 56 -7.01 -8.40 -3.51
CA ALA A 56 -7.60 -7.88 -4.74
C ALA A 56 -7.51 -6.34 -4.81
N ALA A 57 -7.77 -5.66 -3.69
CA ALA A 57 -7.65 -4.21 -3.60
C ALA A 57 -6.19 -3.75 -3.72
N TRP A 58 -5.27 -4.49 -3.11
CA TRP A 58 -3.84 -4.22 -3.16
C TRP A 58 -3.26 -4.40 -4.56
N GLU A 59 -3.70 -5.43 -5.29
CA GLU A 59 -3.26 -5.66 -6.67
C GLU A 59 -3.68 -4.51 -7.60
N GLN A 60 -4.94 -4.07 -7.51
CA GLN A 60 -5.42 -2.89 -8.26
C GLN A 60 -4.62 -1.63 -7.91
N TRP A 61 -4.36 -1.41 -6.62
CA TRP A 61 -3.52 -0.29 -6.18
C TRP A 61 -2.10 -0.40 -6.76
N ARG A 62 -1.47 -1.58 -6.74
CA ARG A 62 -0.13 -1.81 -7.26
C ARG A 62 -0.05 -1.50 -8.75
N GLU A 63 -1.03 -1.96 -9.54
CA GLU A 63 -1.11 -1.67 -10.98
C GLU A 63 -1.23 -0.16 -11.25
N GLN A 64 -2.03 0.56 -10.46
CA GLN A 64 -2.13 2.01 -10.54
C GLN A 64 -0.81 2.70 -10.19
N GLN A 65 -0.09 2.21 -9.17
CA GLN A 65 1.23 2.74 -8.81
C GLN A 65 2.24 2.51 -9.93
N GLU A 66 2.24 1.35 -10.58
CA GLU A 66 3.11 1.08 -11.73
C GLU A 66 2.78 1.96 -12.93
N ALA A 67 1.49 2.18 -13.22
CA ALA A 67 1.06 3.11 -14.25
C ALA A 67 1.41 4.57 -13.92
N SER A 68 1.49 4.93 -12.64
CA SER A 68 1.79 6.29 -12.16
C SER A 68 3.28 6.57 -11.97
N LYS A 69 4.16 5.56 -12.07
CA LYS A 69 5.61 5.78 -12.02
C LYS A 69 6.00 6.70 -13.18
N CYS A 70 6.64 7.83 -12.89
CA CYS A 70 7.22 8.70 -13.90
C CYS A 70 8.08 7.86 -14.85
N LYS A 71 7.63 7.75 -16.10
CA LYS A 71 8.39 7.13 -17.19
C LYS A 71 9.63 8.01 -17.42
N PRO A 72 10.85 7.43 -17.48
CA PRO A 72 12.08 8.20 -17.71
C PRO A 72 12.06 8.91 -19.07
#